data_AF-A0A1Z9IP97-F1
#
_entry.id   AF-A0A1Z9IP97-F1
#
_cell.length_a   1.000
_cell.length_b   1.000
_cell.length_c   1.000
_cell.angle_alpha   90.00
_cell.angle_beta   90.00
_cell.angle_gamma   90.00
#
_symmetry.space_group_name_H-M   'P 1'
#
loop_
_entity.id
_entity.type
_entity.pdbx_description
1 polymer ?
#
loop_
_entity_poly.entity_id
_entity_poly.type
_entity_poly.pdbx_seq_one_letter_code
_entity_poly.pdbx_strand_id
1 'polypeptide(L)' 'MHLYLILFISISFSFPQHRSFYSVGDTVSLNDQNIEFNVCHSDGHYELGENFSISNLNGLTNGGEYKVTLISMNATW' A
#
# COMPACT_ATOMS: atom_id res chain seq x y z
N MET A 1 -7.42 8.64 -41.59
CA MET A 1 -6.46 7.64 -41.08
C MET A 1 -5.40 8.25 -40.17
N HIS A 2 -4.71 9.33 -40.56
CA HIS A 2 -3.65 9.95 -39.73
C HIS A 2 -4.17 10.58 -38.41
N LEU A 3 -5.36 11.17 -38.38
CA LEU A 3 -5.93 11.77 -37.17
C LEU A 3 -6.26 10.72 -36.07
N TYR A 4 -6.80 9.56 -36.46
CA TYR A 4 -7.06 8.45 -35.54
C TYR A 4 -5.77 7.82 -35.01
N LEU A 5 -4.71 7.78 -35.83
CA LEU A 5 -3.39 7.32 -35.41
C LEU A 5 -2.78 8.25 -34.34
N ILE A 6 -2.88 9.57 -34.55
CA ILE A 6 -2.41 10.57 -33.58
C ILE A 6 -3.20 10.46 -32.26
N LEU A 7 -4.52 10.27 -32.33
CA LEU A 7 -5.38 10.06 -31.17
C LEU A 7 -5.04 8.76 -30.40
N PHE A 8 -4.66 7.70 -31.11
CA PHE A 8 -4.27 6.43 -30.51
C PHE A 8 -2.93 6.53 -29.77
N ILE A 9 -1.96 7.26 -30.34
CA ILE A 9 -0.64 7.49 -29.74
C ILE A 9 -0.73 8.36 -28.47
N SER A 10 -1.59 9.39 -28.46
CA SER A 10 -1.77 10.25 -27.28
C SER A 10 -2.46 9.53 -26.10
N ILE A 11 -3.39 8.61 -26.36
CA ILE A 11 -4.03 7.77 -25.32
C ILE A 11 -3.00 6.84 -24.67
N SER A 12 -2.06 6.31 -25.46
CA SER A 12 -1.04 5.36 -24.99
C SER A 12 -0.03 6.02 -24.03
N PHE A 13 0.20 7.33 -24.15
CA PHE A 13 1.14 8.09 -23.33
C PHE A 13 0.55 8.64 -22.03
N SER A 14 -0.76 8.43 -21.80
CA SER A 14 -1.49 9.04 -20.68
C SER A 14 -1.47 8.19 -19.39
N PHE A 15 -0.89 7.00 -19.41
CA PHE A 15 -0.77 6.16 -18.22
C PHE A 15 0.48 6.55 -17.42
N PRO A 16 0.33 7.09 -16.20
CA PRO A 16 1.47 7.33 -15.34
C PRO A 16 2.14 5.99 -15.01
N GLN A 17 3.38 5.81 -15.46
CA GLN A 17 4.23 4.67 -15.12
C GLN A 17 4.77 4.86 -13.68
N HIS A 18 3.88 4.99 -12.70
CA HIS A 18 4.31 5.06 -11.31
C HIS A 18 4.65 3.65 -10.83
N ARG A 19 5.94 3.43 -10.54
CA ARG A 19 6.44 2.18 -9.93
C ARG A 19 5.95 2.01 -8.48
N SER A 20 5.45 3.09 -7.86
CA SER A 20 4.91 3.11 -6.50
C SER A 20 3.75 4.11 -6.40
N PHE A 21 2.72 3.77 -5.62
CA PHE A 21 1.59 4.63 -5.30
C PHE A 21 1.94 5.73 -4.28
N TYR A 22 2.99 5.53 -3.48
CA TYR A 22 3.44 6.42 -2.41
C TYR A 22 4.95 6.72 -2.52
N SER A 23 5.36 7.89 -2.05
CA SER A 23 6.74 8.41 -1.99
C SER A 23 7.19 8.72 -0.56
N VAL A 24 8.49 8.94 -0.37
CA VAL A 24 9.04 9.32 0.94
C VAL A 24 8.41 10.65 1.39
N GLY A 25 7.82 10.64 2.59
CA GLY A 25 7.13 11.79 3.17
C GLY A 25 5.61 11.77 2.98
N ASP A 26 5.08 10.88 2.15
CA ASP A 26 3.64 10.72 2.01
C ASP A 26 3.03 10.06 3.24
N THR A 27 1.75 10.39 3.51
CA THR A 27 0.94 9.72 4.52
C THR A 27 0.01 8.73 3.83
N VAL A 28 0.01 7.47 4.29
CA VAL A 28 -0.88 6.42 3.77
C VAL A 28 -2.34 6.78 4.09
N SER A 29 -3.22 6.67 3.09
CA SER A 29 -4.64 6.98 3.26
C SER A 29 -5.33 6.05 4.27
N LEU A 30 -6.38 6.50 4.96
CA LEU A 30 -7.14 5.65 5.88
C LEU A 30 -7.76 4.44 5.17
N ASN A 31 -8.15 4.60 3.91
CA ASN A 31 -8.69 3.49 3.13
C ASN A 31 -7.65 2.39 2.93
N ASP A 32 -6.41 2.78 2.57
CA ASP A 32 -5.34 1.81 2.33
C ASP A 32 -4.78 1.23 3.63
N GLN A 33 -4.82 1.98 4.73
CA GLN A 33 -4.44 1.46 6.04
C GLN A 33 -5.36 0.32 6.52
N ASN A 34 -6.63 0.34 6.12
CA ASN A 34 -7.64 -0.65 6.51
C ASN A 34 -7.70 -1.87 5.58
N ILE A 35 -6.75 -2.00 4.63
CA ILE A 35 -6.62 -3.22 3.85
C ILE A 35 -6.17 -4.34 4.79
N GLU A 36 -6.93 -5.44 4.78
CA GLU A 36 -6.67 -6.62 5.60
C GLU A 36 -5.79 -7.63 4.86
N PHE A 37 -4.84 -8.19 5.59
CA PHE A 37 -3.91 -9.23 5.17
C PHE A 37 -3.97 -10.40 6.14
N ASN A 38 -3.99 -11.63 5.63
CA ASN A 38 -3.97 -12.81 6.49
C ASN A 38 -2.59 -12.98 7.13
N VAL A 39 -2.58 -13.26 8.43
CA VAL A 39 -1.35 -13.58 9.17
C VAL A 39 -0.90 -15.00 8.81
N CYS A 40 0.29 -15.09 8.20
CA CYS A 40 0.91 -16.36 7.77
C CYS A 40 2.04 -16.83 8.69
N HIS A 41 2.38 -16.05 9.73
CA HIS A 41 3.35 -16.40 10.76
C HIS A 41 2.82 -15.90 12.09
N SER A 42 2.57 -16.82 13.04
CA SER A 42 2.12 -16.44 14.37
C SER A 42 3.32 -16.03 15.21
N ASP A 43 3.33 -14.75 15.59
CA ASP A 43 4.28 -14.13 16.50
C ASP A 43 3.61 -12.91 17.16
N GLY A 44 4.12 -12.50 18.33
CA GLY A 44 3.53 -11.44 19.13
C GLY A 44 2.10 -11.74 19.57
N HIS A 45 1.16 -10.86 19.23
CA HIS A 45 -0.27 -10.96 19.57
C HIS A 45 -1.15 -11.44 18.40
N TYR A 46 -0.56 -12.01 17.34
CA TYR A 46 -1.30 -12.48 16.17
C TYR A 46 -1.22 -14.01 16.01
N GLU A 47 -2.38 -14.64 15.78
CA GLU A 47 -2.52 -16.05 15.45
C GLU A 47 -2.57 -16.28 13.93
N LEU A 48 -2.31 -17.53 13.50
CA LEU A 48 -2.40 -17.89 12.08
C LEU A 48 -3.84 -17.76 11.58
N GLY A 49 -4.01 -17.06 10.45
CA GLY A 49 -5.32 -16.84 9.85
C GLY A 49 -6.11 -15.65 10.43
N GLU A 50 -5.56 -14.93 11.40
CA GLU A 50 -6.11 -13.63 11.79
C GLU A 50 -5.85 -12.56 10.72
N ASN A 51 -6.58 -11.46 10.84
CA ASN A 51 -6.45 -10.32 9.93
C ASN A 51 -5.53 -9.27 10.54
N PHE A 52 -4.52 -8.88 9.78
CA PHE A 52 -3.63 -7.76 10.05
C PHE A 52 -3.91 -6.63 9.08
N SER A 53 -3.91 -5.39 9.57
CA SER A 53 -4.00 -4.19 8.76
C SER A 53 -3.01 -3.13 9.28
N ILE A 54 -2.59 -2.20 8.43
CA ILE A 54 -1.68 -1.13 8.84
C ILE A 54 -2.36 -0.21 9.88
N SER A 55 -3.70 -0.11 9.87
CA SER A 55 -4.44 0.67 10.86
C SER A 55 -4.29 0.12 12.29
N ASN A 56 -3.96 -1.16 12.47
CA ASN A 56 -3.61 -1.71 13.78
C ASN A 56 -2.34 -1.07 14.38
N LEU A 57 -1.47 -0.51 13.53
CA LEU A 57 -0.25 0.20 13.92
C LEU A 57 -0.44 1.72 14.05
N ASN A 58 -1.62 2.23 13.68
CA ASN A 58 -1.91 3.65 13.74
C ASN A 58 -2.33 4.05 15.17
N GLY A 59 -1.44 4.77 15.86
CA GLY A 59 -1.66 5.21 17.25
C GLY A 59 -2.86 6.13 17.44
N LEU A 60 -3.32 6.85 16.40
CA LEU A 60 -4.53 7.67 16.48
C LEU A 60 -5.80 6.82 16.61
N THR A 61 -5.82 5.64 15.98
CA THR A 61 -6.98 4.74 15.96
C THR A 61 -6.87 3.61 16.98
N ASN A 62 -5.66 3.27 17.44
CA ASN A 62 -5.41 2.20 18.41
C ASN A 62 -5.21 2.74 19.85
N GLY A 63 -6.13 3.58 20.31
CA GLY A 63 -6.19 4.00 21.73
C GLY A 63 -5.10 4.99 22.19
N GLY A 64 -4.35 5.60 21.28
CA GLY A 64 -3.35 6.63 21.62
C GLY A 64 -1.93 6.11 21.85
N GLU A 65 -1.64 4.83 21.58
CA GLU A 65 -0.29 4.29 21.66
C GLU A 65 0.50 4.52 20.37
N TYR A 66 1.40 5.50 20.37
CA TYR A 66 2.25 5.80 19.22
C TYR A 66 3.54 4.97 19.27
N LYS A 67 3.77 4.18 18.22
CA LYS A 67 4.96 3.34 18.05
C LYS A 67 5.60 3.66 16.70
N VAL A 68 6.92 3.48 16.61
CA VAL A 68 7.64 3.53 15.34
C VAL A 68 7.74 2.09 14.82
N THR A 69 7.15 1.84 13.65
CA THR A 69 7.21 0.55 12.97
C THR A 69 8.13 0.64 11.75
N LEU A 70 9.04 -0.32 11.62
CA LEU A 70 9.84 -0.51 10.41
C LEU A 70 9.33 -1.75 9.66
N ILE A 71 8.93 -1.57 8.41
CA ILE A 71 8.52 -2.68 7.53
C ILE A 71 9.59 -2.82 6.45
N SER A 72 10.25 -3.98 6.41
CA SER A 72 11.21 -4.33 5.37
C SER A 72 10.59 -5.35 4.44
N MET A 73 10.53 -5.01 3.15
CA MET A 73 10.01 -5.90 2.10
C MET A 73 11.17 -6.31 1.20
N ASN A 74 11.45 -7.61 1.16
CA ASN A 74 12.43 -8.18 0.24
C ASN A 74 11.68 -8.93 -0.86
N ALA A 75 12.03 -8.65 -2.11
CA ALA A 75 11.53 -9.39 -3.27
C ALA A 75 12.72 -9.96 -4.04
N THR A 76 12.65 -11.24 -4.42
CA THR A 76 13.56 -11.85 -5.40
C THR A 76 12.97 -11.67 -6.79
N TRP A 77 13.83 -11.43 -7.78
CA TRP A 77 13.47 -11.35 -9.19
C TRP A 77 13.44 -12.72 -9.85
#